data_AF-A0A9N9P1Z2-F1
#
_entry.id   AF-A0A9N9P1Z2-F1
#
_cell.length_a   1.000
_cell.length_b   1.000
_cell.length_c   1.000
_cell.angle_alpha   90.00
_cell.angle_beta   90.00
_cell.angle_gamma   90.00
#
_symmetry.space_group_name_H-M   'P 1'
#
loop_
_entity.id
_entity.type
_entity.pdbx_description
1 polymer ?
#
loop_
_entity_poly.entity_id
_entity_poly.type
_entity_poly.pdbx_seq_one_letter_code
_entity_poly.pdbx_strand_id
1 'polypeptide(L)'
;KKSSKKRVDLSSSIDLDVLAEKKIAQFVPKYIPMPSPHNLVQESLYYDPWKHLIATMFLNRTRGSQALPFLWKFLDEYPTPQIAIKADINKLADLLRPLGL
;
A
#
# COMPACT_ATOMS: atom_id res chain seq x y z
N LYS A 1 -3.51 -30.59 12.29
CA LYS A 1 -2.50 -30.54 11.20
C LYS A 1 -2.37 -29.09 10.72
N LYS A 2 -1.36 -28.34 11.18
CA LYS A 2 -1.09 -26.98 10.69
C LYS A 2 -0.22 -27.11 9.44
N SER A 3 -0.77 -26.72 8.28
CA SER A 3 -0.01 -26.66 7.03
C SER A 3 0.90 -25.44 7.06
N SER A 4 2.22 -25.66 7.19
CA SER A 4 3.22 -24.62 6.99
C SER A 4 3.19 -24.20 5.52
N LYS A 5 2.54 -23.07 5.21
CA LYS A 5 2.72 -22.39 3.93
C LYS A 5 4.20 -22.00 3.81
N LYS A 6 4.95 -22.71 2.98
CA LYS A 6 6.30 -22.29 2.57
C LYS A 6 6.17 -20.88 1.98
N ARG A 7 6.90 -19.93 2.56
CA ARG A 7 7.01 -18.56 2.07
C ARG A 7 7.78 -18.62 0.74
N VAL A 8 7.12 -18.24 -0.35
CA VAL A 8 7.77 -18.14 -1.67
C VAL A 8 8.68 -16.92 -1.62
N ASP A 9 9.97 -17.11 -1.86
CA ASP A 9 10.93 -16.01 -1.93
C ASP A 9 10.86 -15.34 -3.32
N LEU A 10 9.99 -14.35 -3.43
CA LEU A 10 9.77 -13.55 -4.63
C LEU A 10 10.98 -12.67 -5.01
N SER A 11 11.93 -12.44 -4.08
CA SER A 11 13.08 -11.57 -4.32
C SER A 11 14.05 -12.16 -5.36
N SER A 12 14.15 -13.48 -5.42
CA SER A 12 15.02 -14.20 -6.36
C SER A 12 14.59 -14.09 -7.84
N SER A 13 13.33 -13.70 -8.09
CA SER A 13 12.73 -13.71 -9.43
C SER A 13 12.40 -12.31 -9.96
N ILE A 14 12.52 -11.27 -9.12
CA ILE A 14 12.07 -9.91 -9.43
C ILE A 14 13.18 -8.93 -9.09
N ASP A 15 13.75 -8.31 -10.12
CA ASP A 15 14.72 -7.25 -9.96
C ASP A 15 14.02 -5.95 -9.52
N LEU A 16 14.17 -5.59 -8.24
CA LEU A 16 13.51 -4.44 -7.63
C LEU A 16 14.02 -3.12 -8.20
N ASP A 17 15.29 -3.07 -8.62
CA ASP A 17 15.88 -1.86 -9.19
C ASP A 17 15.28 -1.56 -10.57
N VAL A 18 15.09 -2.60 -11.38
CA VAL A 18 14.39 -2.50 -12.67
C VAL A 18 12.96 -1.99 -12.50
N LEU A 19 12.24 -2.45 -11.47
CA LEU A 19 10.88 -1.96 -11.18
C LEU A 19 10.87 -0.51 -10.73
N ALA A 20 11.89 -0.08 -9.97
CA ALA A 20 11.99 1.27 -9.45
C ALA A 20 12.37 2.30 -10.53
N GLU A 21 12.96 1.87 -11.65
CA GLU A 21 13.24 2.72 -12.82
C GLU A 21 12.07 2.77 -13.81
N LYS A 22 11.10 1.85 -13.68
CA LYS A 22 9.98 1.77 -14.61
C LYS A 22 9.07 3.00 -14.46
N LYS A 23 8.79 3.68 -15.58
CA LYS A 23 7.82 4.78 -15.60
C LYS A 23 6.42 4.25 -15.30
N ILE A 24 5.71 4.89 -14.36
CA ILE A 24 4.29 4.59 -14.12
C ILE A 24 3.50 5.02 -15.36
N ALA A 25 2.72 4.07 -15.90
CA ALA A 25 1.70 4.40 -16.87
C ALA A 25 0.59 5.20 -16.19
N GLN A 26 0.14 6.27 -16.83
CA GLN A 26 -0.98 7.07 -16.33
C GLN A 26 -2.24 6.20 -16.29
N PHE A 27 -2.74 5.91 -15.09
CA PHE A 27 -4.01 5.22 -14.92
C PHE A 27 -5.15 6.21 -15.08
N VAL A 28 -6.10 5.89 -15.94
CA VAL A 28 -7.35 6.65 -16.10
C VAL A 28 -8.49 5.73 -15.69
N PRO A 29 -9.23 6.04 -14.61
CA PRO A 29 -10.32 5.19 -14.16
C PRO A 29 -11.44 5.19 -15.22
N LYS A 30 -11.82 4.00 -15.70
CA LYS A 30 -13.00 3.83 -16.58
C LYS A 30 -14.32 4.08 -15.85
N TYR A 31 -14.32 3.89 -14.53
CA TYR A 31 -15.49 4.00 -13.68
C TYR A 31 -15.16 4.84 -12.45
N ILE A 32 -16.04 5.78 -12.13
CA ILE A 32 -15.99 6.59 -10.92
C ILE A 32 -17.01 5.99 -9.94
N PRO A 33 -16.58 5.51 -8.76
CA PRO A 33 -17.51 4.95 -7.79
C PRO A 33 -18.47 6.03 -7.28
N MET A 34 -19.74 5.67 -7.10
CA MET A 34 -20.69 6.56 -6.43
C MET A 34 -20.35 6.65 -4.94
N PRO A 35 -20.45 7.84 -4.31
CA PRO A 35 -20.20 7.99 -2.90
C PRO A 35 -21.23 7.20 -2.10
N SER A 36 -20.76 6.44 -1.11
CA SER A 36 -21.58 5.67 -0.20
C SER A 36 -21.78 6.43 1.13
N PRO A 37 -22.79 6.08 1.95
CA PRO A 37 -22.96 6.70 3.26
C PRO A 37 -21.86 6.31 4.27
N HIS A 38 -20.92 5.45 3.89
CA HIS A 38 -19.91 4.89 4.79
C HIS A 38 -18.54 5.59 4.72
N ASN A 39 -18.34 6.53 3.79
CA ASN A 39 -17.10 7.31 3.62
C ASN A 39 -15.84 6.42 3.59
N LEU A 40 -15.87 5.35 2.80
CA LEU A 40 -14.75 4.44 2.69
C LEU A 40 -13.54 5.14 2.07
N VAL A 41 -12.33 4.94 2.61
CA VAL A 41 -11.11 5.56 2.05
C VAL A 41 -10.88 5.17 0.58
N GLN A 42 -11.35 3.98 0.20
CA GLN A 42 -11.36 3.44 -1.16
C GLN A 42 -12.07 4.37 -2.16
N GLU A 43 -13.16 5.03 -1.74
CA GLU A 43 -13.94 5.95 -2.57
C GLU A 43 -13.15 7.23 -2.90
N SER A 44 -12.17 7.59 -2.05
CA SER A 44 -11.28 8.73 -2.30
C SER A 44 -10.03 8.35 -3.10
N LEU A 45 -9.63 7.08 -3.12
CA LEU A 45 -8.37 6.62 -3.73
C LEU A 45 -8.57 5.87 -5.06
N TYR A 46 -9.78 5.80 -5.60
CA TYR A 46 -10.11 5.01 -6.80
C TYR A 46 -9.29 5.38 -8.05
N TYR A 47 -8.79 6.61 -8.14
CA TYR A 47 -8.00 7.09 -9.27
C TYR A 47 -6.53 6.66 -9.22
N ASP A 48 -6.06 6.12 -8.10
CA ASP A 48 -4.71 5.61 -7.93
C ASP A 48 -4.76 4.18 -7.38
N PRO A 49 -4.74 3.16 -8.26
CA PRO A 49 -4.84 1.75 -7.86
C PRO A 49 -3.76 1.33 -6.87
N TRP A 50 -2.57 1.92 -6.96
CA TRP A 50 -1.48 1.60 -6.04
C TRP A 50 -1.80 2.12 -4.64
N LYS A 51 -2.16 3.40 -4.49
CA LYS A 51 -2.56 3.96 -3.18
C LYS A 51 -3.78 3.26 -2.61
N HIS A 52 -4.72 2.88 -3.47
CA HIS A 52 -5.90 2.11 -3.08
C HIS A 52 -5.52 0.76 -2.45
N LEU A 53 -4.59 0.02 -3.07
CA LEU A 53 -4.10 -1.25 -2.52
C LEU A 53 -3.34 -1.05 -1.21
N ILE A 54 -2.49 -0.02 -1.12
CA ILE A 54 -1.81 0.31 0.15
C ILE A 54 -2.83 0.59 1.25
N ALA A 55 -3.90 1.34 0.97
CA ALA A 55 -4.97 1.57 1.93
C ALA A 55 -5.61 0.25 2.42
N THR A 56 -5.84 -0.72 1.54
CA THR A 56 -6.33 -2.05 1.96
C THR A 56 -5.33 -2.80 2.83
N MET A 57 -4.03 -2.67 2.57
CA MET A 57 -3.00 -3.28 3.41
C MET A 57 -2.97 -2.69 4.82
N PHE A 58 -3.06 -1.37 4.94
CA PHE A 58 -3.15 -0.67 6.23
C PHE A 58 -4.41 -1.05 7.03
N LEU A 59 -5.50 -1.37 6.35
CA LEU A 59 -6.76 -1.77 6.97
C LEU A 59 -6.83 -3.27 7.30
N ASN A 60 -5.80 -4.06 6.96
CA ASN A 60 -5.76 -5.48 7.30
C ASN A 60 -5.67 -5.65 8.82
N ARG A 61 -6.73 -6.20 9.42
CA ARG A 61 -6.85 -6.48 10.87
C ARG A 61 -6.57 -5.26 11.76
N THR A 62 -6.65 -4.06 11.21
CA THR A 62 -6.36 -2.79 11.89
C THR A 62 -7.55 -1.85 11.73
N ARG A 63 -7.99 -1.21 12.81
CA ARG A 63 -9.14 -0.28 12.76
C ARG A 63 -8.78 0.96 11.93
N GLY A 64 -9.69 1.42 11.08
CA GLY A 64 -9.48 2.61 10.25
C GLY A 64 -9.12 3.87 11.05
N SER A 65 -9.71 4.05 12.22
CA SER A 65 -9.39 5.17 13.12
C SER A 65 -7.92 5.21 13.58
N GLN A 66 -7.23 4.07 13.58
CA GLN A 66 -5.80 3.97 13.87
C GLN A 66 -4.98 3.95 12.60
N ALA A 67 -5.42 3.22 11.56
CA ALA A 67 -4.65 3.03 10.33
C ALA A 67 -4.56 4.29 9.45
N LEU A 68 -5.64 5.06 9.33
CA LEU A 68 -5.72 6.16 8.36
C LEU A 68 -4.70 7.29 8.59
N PRO A 69 -4.44 7.76 9.83
CA PRO A 69 -3.37 8.75 10.06
C PRO A 69 -1.99 8.28 9.57
N PHE A 70 -1.65 7.01 9.81
CA PHE A 70 -0.38 6.45 9.35
C PHE A 70 -0.37 6.18 7.84
N LEU A 71 -1.51 5.81 7.25
CA LEU A 71 -1.64 5.69 5.80
C LEU A 71 -1.34 7.02 5.12
N TRP A 72 -1.93 8.12 5.59
CA TRP A 72 -1.68 9.44 5.00
C TRP A 72 -0.24 9.88 5.17
N LYS A 73 0.36 9.65 6.36
CA LYS A 73 1.78 9.91 6.59
C LYS A 73 2.68 9.08 5.66
N PHE A 74 2.36 7.80 5.47
CA PHE A 74 3.07 6.93 4.54
C PHE A 74 2.95 7.42 3.10
N LEU A 75 1.76 7.82 2.65
CA LEU A 75 1.55 8.29 1.28
C LEU A 75 2.14 9.68 1.00
N ASP A 76 2.35 10.49 2.04
CA ASP A 76 3.08 11.76 1.96
C ASP A 76 4.59 11.53 1.79
N GLU A 77 5.16 10.61 2.58
CA GLU A 77 6.59 10.27 2.52
C GLU A 77 6.94 9.40 1.29
N TYR A 78 6.03 8.50 0.90
CA TYR A 78 6.16 7.56 -0.21
C TYR A 78 4.97 7.75 -1.17
N PRO A 79 4.98 8.78 -2.04
CA PRO A 79 3.83 9.08 -2.88
C PRO A 79 3.67 8.16 -4.09
N THR A 80 4.69 7.34 -4.41
CA THR A 80 4.70 6.43 -5.57
C THR A 80 5.34 5.08 -5.23
N PRO A 81 4.98 4.01 -5.96
CA PRO A 81 5.58 2.69 -5.76
C PRO A 81 7.11 2.69 -5.92
N GLN A 82 7.70 3.46 -6.84
CA GLN A 82 9.15 3.46 -7.04
C GLN A 82 9.89 4.05 -5.83
N ILE A 83 9.34 5.09 -5.21
CA ILE A 83 9.91 5.68 -3.99
C ILE A 83 9.75 4.68 -2.84
N ALA A 84 8.58 4.04 -2.72
CA ALA A 84 8.30 3.04 -1.69
C ALA A 84 9.23 1.81 -1.79
N ILE A 85 9.59 1.37 -2.99
CA ILE A 85 10.53 0.24 -3.21
C ILE A 85 11.93 0.58 -2.72
N LYS A 86 12.36 1.84 -2.88
CA LYS A 86 13.68 2.32 -2.42
C LYS A 86 13.68 2.75 -0.95
N ALA A 87 12.56 2.62 -0.25
CA ALA A 87 12.44 3.02 1.14
C ALA A 87 13.35 2.17 2.04
N ASP A 88 13.94 2.80 3.06
CA ASP A 88 14.61 2.06 4.12
C ASP A 88 13.58 1.28 4.93
N ILE A 89 13.73 -0.05 4.91
CA ILE A 89 12.84 -0.99 5.59
C ILE A 89 12.77 -0.68 7.10
N ASN A 90 13.86 -0.19 7.71
CA ASN A 90 13.87 0.12 9.14
C ASN A 90 12.97 1.31 9.47
N LYS A 91 13.08 2.41 8.68
CA LYS A 91 12.20 3.58 8.82
C LYS A 91 10.75 3.22 8.56
N LEU A 92 10.49 2.39 7.54
CA LEU A 92 9.15 1.91 7.25
C LEU A 92 8.59 1.07 8.40
N ALA A 93 9.39 0.16 8.95
CA ALA A 93 9.00 -0.65 10.11
C ALA A 93 8.68 0.23 11.33
N ASP A 94 9.48 1.28 11.59
CA ASP A 94 9.22 2.22 12.68
C ASP A 94 7.91 3.00 12.49
N LEU A 95 7.59 3.39 11.26
CA LEU A 95 6.32 4.02 10.92
C LEU A 95 5.12 3.10 11.15
N LEU A 96 5.26 1.81 10.79
CA LEU A 96 4.19 0.82 10.87
C LEU A 96 4.05 0.17 12.26
N ARG A 97 5.08 0.26 13.11
CA ARG A 97 5.14 -0.36 14.45
C ARG A 97 3.89 -0.11 15.31
N PRO A 98 3.28 1.10 15.34
CA PRO A 98 2.10 1.35 16.15
C PRO A 98 0.83 0.60 15.70
N LEU A 99 0.80 0.07 14.47
CA LEU A 99 -0.35 -0.65 13.92
C LEU A 99 -0.49 -2.09 14.45
N GLY A 100 0.55 -2.64 15.09
CA GLY A 100 0.49 -3.93 15.79
C GLY A 100 0.46 -5.17 14.89
N LEU A 101 1.08 -5.08 13.70
CA LEU A 101 1.28 -6.19 12.76
C LEU A 101 2.46 -7.09 13.13
#